data_AF-L0ERP0-F1
#
_entry.id   AF-L0ERP0-F1
#
_cell.length_a   1.000
_cell.length_b   1.000
_cell.length_c   1.000
_cell.angle_alpha   90.00
_cell.angle_beta   90.00
_cell.angle_gamma   90.00
#
_symmetry.space_group_name_H-M   'P 1'
#
loop_
_entity.id
_entity.type
_entity.pdbx_description
1 polymer ?
#
loop_
_entity_poly.entity_id
_entity_poly.type
_entity_poly.pdbx_seq_one_letter_code
_entity_poly.pdbx_strand_id
1 'polypeptide(L)'
;MIASWFGYTYWEQNKNDKIGDALIEAIKLSNENKLEKALAAFKDISSKNNKSYDMMSRMYTASTLARMGRIQDSIEKFSEVFNDISFPNVIRDIARLHSSWLFISIEKYPQAIAVLKNLDTPNNPLRYSAREALGLAALKTGDIKTAKETLQKIIKDKNPPSGVVSHAQMMLSNIQASGK
;
A
#
# COMPACT_ATOMS: atom_id res chain seq x y z
N MET A 1 2.69 8.37 0.79
CA MET A 1 3.11 7.55 -0.37
C MET A 1 2.09 7.56 -1.51
N ILE A 2 0.82 7.21 -1.29
CA ILE A 2 -0.24 7.30 -2.32
C ILE A 2 -0.29 8.70 -2.97
N ALA A 3 -0.31 9.77 -2.17
CA ALA A 3 -0.33 11.15 -2.67
C ALA A 3 0.87 11.53 -3.57
N SER A 4 2.06 10.98 -3.32
CA SER A 4 3.26 11.31 -4.09
C SER A 4 3.23 10.69 -5.48
N TRP A 5 2.68 9.49 -5.63
CA TRP A 5 2.56 8.81 -6.92
C TRP A 5 1.46 9.42 -7.80
N PHE A 6 0.31 9.75 -7.19
CA PHE A 6 -0.82 10.37 -7.89
C PHE A 6 -0.59 11.86 -8.17
N GLY A 7 0.15 12.59 -7.32
CA GLY A 7 0.39 14.03 -7.49
C GLY A 7 1.22 14.38 -8.72
N TYR A 8 2.20 13.55 -9.09
CA TYR A 8 3.07 13.83 -10.25
C TYR A 8 2.41 13.49 -11.59
N THR A 9 1.74 12.34 -11.69
CA THR A 9 1.16 11.85 -12.96
C THR A 9 -0.07 12.63 -13.41
N TYR A 10 -0.77 13.29 -12.49
CA TYR A 10 -2.08 13.89 -12.76
C TYR A 10 -2.07 15.42 -12.90
N TRP A 11 -1.09 16.11 -12.29
CA TRP A 11 -0.95 17.57 -12.37
C TRP A 11 -0.68 18.06 -13.80
N GLU A 12 0.02 17.27 -14.62
CA GLU A 12 0.33 17.64 -16.01
C GLU A 12 -0.86 17.46 -16.98
N GLN A 13 -1.79 16.54 -16.71
CA GLN A 13 -2.81 16.17 -17.71
C GLN A 13 -4.11 16.97 -17.64
N ASN A 14 -4.47 17.55 -16.48
CA ASN A 14 -5.85 17.99 -16.24
C ASN A 14 -5.96 19.37 -15.56
N LYS A 15 -5.41 20.42 -16.19
CA LYS A 15 -5.46 21.80 -15.68
C LYS A 15 -6.86 22.45 -15.62
N ASN A 16 -7.91 21.80 -16.17
CA ASN A 16 -9.28 22.34 -16.29
C ASN A 16 -10.39 21.30 -15.98
N ASP A 17 -10.11 20.23 -15.23
CA ASP A 17 -11.12 19.19 -14.94
C ASP A 17 -11.76 19.39 -13.55
N LYS A 18 -13.07 19.67 -13.52
CA LYS A 18 -13.87 19.83 -12.29
C LYS A 18 -13.81 18.60 -11.37
N ILE A 19 -13.65 17.39 -11.92
CA ILE A 19 -13.49 16.17 -11.13
C ILE A 19 -12.10 16.12 -10.49
N GLY A 20 -11.09 16.65 -11.18
CA GLY A 20 -9.74 16.85 -10.63
C GLY A 20 -9.73 17.82 -9.46
N ASP A 21 -10.38 18.97 -9.59
CA ASP A 21 -10.51 19.95 -8.50
C ASP A 21 -11.20 19.33 -7.28
N ALA A 22 -12.28 18.58 -7.50
CA ALA A 22 -12.98 17.87 -6.44
C ALA A 22 -12.07 16.84 -5.73
N LEU A 23 -11.24 16.11 -6.49
CA LEU A 23 -10.29 15.16 -5.92
C LEU A 23 -9.22 15.86 -5.06
N ILE A 24 -8.69 16.98 -5.53
CA ILE A 24 -7.71 17.77 -4.78
C ILE A 24 -8.31 18.28 -3.47
N GLU A 25 -9.55 18.79 -3.50
CA GLU A 25 -10.24 19.23 -2.29
C GLU A 25 -10.51 18.05 -1.34
N ALA A 26 -10.92 16.88 -1.86
CA ALA A 26 -11.10 15.68 -1.04
C ALA A 26 -9.79 15.22 -0.37
N ILE A 27 -8.66 15.28 -1.08
CA ILE A 27 -7.33 15.00 -0.53
C ILE A 27 -6.98 16.01 0.56
N LYS A 28 -7.24 17.30 0.32
CA LYS A 28 -7.03 18.37 1.31
C LYS A 28 -7.85 18.13 2.58
N LEU A 29 -9.13 17.81 2.45
CA LEU A 29 -9.99 17.43 3.60
C LEU A 29 -9.38 16.27 4.38
N SER A 30 -8.87 15.24 3.70
CA SER A 30 -8.19 14.11 4.35
C SER A 30 -6.94 14.59 5.08
N ASN A 31 -6.10 15.41 4.47
CA ASN A 31 -4.87 15.93 5.08
C ASN A 31 -5.14 16.84 6.29
N GLU A 32 -6.23 17.61 6.26
CA GLU A 32 -6.73 18.42 7.39
C GLU A 32 -7.44 17.61 8.48
N ASN A 33 -7.37 16.28 8.42
CA ASN A 33 -7.98 15.35 9.36
C ASN A 33 -9.53 15.42 9.40
N LYS A 34 -10.17 15.99 8.36
CA LYS A 34 -11.62 16.00 8.17
C LYS A 34 -12.08 14.71 7.46
N LEU A 35 -11.79 13.57 8.08
CA LEU A 35 -11.81 12.25 7.44
C LEU A 35 -13.20 11.86 6.91
N GLU A 36 -14.28 12.11 7.66
CA GLU A 36 -15.64 11.81 7.19
C GLU A 36 -16.05 12.64 5.96
N LYS A 37 -15.68 13.93 5.95
CA LYS A 37 -15.93 14.80 4.78
C LYS A 37 -15.14 14.34 3.56
N ALA A 38 -13.89 13.90 3.77
CA ALA A 38 -13.07 13.35 2.71
C ALA A 38 -13.67 12.07 2.13
N LEU A 39 -14.15 11.14 2.98
CA LEU A 39 -14.82 9.91 2.53
C LEU A 39 -16.06 10.21 1.69
N ALA A 40 -16.90 11.15 2.13
CA ALA A 40 -18.08 11.57 1.36
C ALA A 40 -17.68 12.13 -0.01
N ALA A 41 -16.64 12.97 -0.07
CA ALA A 41 -16.15 13.54 -1.31
C ALA A 41 -15.55 12.49 -2.27
N PHE A 42 -14.74 11.54 -1.77
CA PHE A 42 -14.23 10.45 -2.61
C PHE A 42 -15.35 9.56 -3.15
N LYS A 43 -16.40 9.30 -2.36
CA LYS A 43 -17.57 8.55 -2.81
C LYS A 43 -18.31 9.28 -3.94
N ASP A 44 -18.50 10.59 -3.82
CA ASP A 44 -19.10 11.41 -4.87
C ASP A 44 -18.29 11.35 -6.17
N ILE A 45 -16.96 11.48 -6.09
CA ILE A 45 -16.07 11.42 -7.26
C ILE A 45 -16.12 10.05 -7.95
N SER A 46 -16.08 8.97 -7.18
CA SER A 46 -16.18 7.59 -7.68
C SER A 46 -17.48 7.35 -8.46
N SER A 47 -18.58 8.03 -8.10
CA SER A 47 -19.88 7.91 -8.79
C SER A 47 -19.95 8.57 -10.18
N LYS A 48 -18.98 9.42 -10.53
CA LYS A 48 -18.98 10.21 -11.79
C LYS A 48 -18.50 9.42 -13.02
N ASN A 49 -18.37 8.09 -12.92
CA ASN A 49 -18.04 7.15 -14.01
C ASN A 49 -16.77 7.46 -14.82
N ASN A 50 -15.81 8.21 -14.26
CA ASN A 50 -14.47 8.36 -14.82
C ASN A 50 -13.52 7.35 -14.16
N LYS A 51 -13.00 6.40 -14.94
CA LYS A 51 -12.18 5.28 -14.43
C LYS A 51 -10.94 5.73 -13.67
N SER A 52 -10.23 6.76 -14.14
CA SER A 52 -9.00 7.24 -13.50
C SER A 52 -9.30 7.86 -12.15
N TYR A 53 -10.34 8.69 -12.07
CA TYR A 53 -10.76 9.31 -10.81
C TYR A 53 -11.43 8.34 -9.84
N ASP A 54 -12.16 7.33 -10.35
CA ASP A 54 -12.72 6.26 -9.53
C ASP A 54 -11.60 5.46 -8.84
N MET A 55 -10.61 5.01 -9.62
CA MET A 55 -9.43 4.32 -9.10
C MET A 55 -8.72 5.12 -8.00
N MET A 56 -8.47 6.42 -8.23
CA MET A 56 -7.85 7.30 -7.23
C MET A 56 -8.72 7.44 -5.99
N SER A 57 -10.02 7.68 -6.17
CA SER A 57 -10.96 7.88 -5.07
C SER A 57 -11.05 6.63 -4.19
N ARG A 58 -11.03 5.42 -4.78
CA ARG A 58 -10.99 4.17 -4.01
C ARG A 58 -9.70 4.01 -3.22
N MET A 59 -8.54 4.33 -3.81
CA MET A 59 -7.25 4.30 -3.11
C MET A 59 -7.20 5.28 -1.94
N TYR A 60 -7.69 6.51 -2.11
CA TYR A 60 -7.75 7.49 -1.03
C TYR A 60 -8.82 7.16 0.01
N THR A 61 -9.95 6.58 -0.40
CA THR A 61 -10.99 6.06 0.51
C THR A 61 -10.40 5.02 1.45
N ALA A 62 -9.70 4.01 0.89
CA ALA A 62 -9.05 2.97 1.68
C ALA A 62 -8.04 3.57 2.68
N SER A 63 -7.13 4.42 2.21
CA SER A 63 -6.16 5.11 3.07
C SER A 63 -6.82 5.94 4.19
N THR A 64 -7.93 6.63 3.87
CA THR A 64 -8.68 7.43 4.84
C THR A 64 -9.35 6.56 5.89
N LEU A 65 -9.94 5.43 5.50
CA LEU A 65 -10.50 4.44 6.43
C LEU A 65 -9.44 3.90 7.39
N ALA A 66 -8.24 3.57 6.89
CA ALA A 66 -7.14 3.14 7.75
C ALA A 66 -6.76 4.21 8.78
N ARG A 67 -6.71 5.49 8.39
CA ARG A 67 -6.44 6.61 9.29
C ARG A 67 -7.52 6.83 10.34
N MET A 68 -8.75 6.41 10.07
CA MET A 68 -9.86 6.43 11.03
C MET A 68 -9.85 5.22 11.98
N GLY A 69 -8.90 4.29 11.86
CA GLY A 69 -8.89 3.04 12.61
C GLY A 69 -9.88 2.00 12.08
N ARG A 70 -10.55 2.27 10.95
CA ARG A 70 -11.48 1.34 10.27
C ARG A 70 -10.68 0.39 9.39
N ILE A 71 -9.83 -0.42 10.02
CA ILE A 71 -8.81 -1.23 9.32
C ILE A 71 -9.45 -2.28 8.41
N GLN A 72 -10.52 -2.94 8.86
CA GLN A 72 -11.22 -3.95 8.08
C GLN A 72 -11.84 -3.34 6.80
N ASP A 73 -12.57 -2.23 6.94
CA ASP A 73 -13.13 -1.50 5.79
C ASP A 73 -12.05 -1.03 4.81
N SER A 74 -10.89 -0.61 5.33
CA SER A 74 -9.75 -0.24 4.49
C SER A 74 -9.20 -1.43 3.71
N ILE A 75 -9.09 -2.60 4.34
CA ILE A 75 -8.63 -3.83 3.67
C ILE A 75 -9.59 -4.19 2.54
N GLU A 76 -10.90 -4.13 2.81
CA GLU A 76 -11.94 -4.41 1.81
C GLU A 76 -11.82 -3.45 0.62
N LYS A 77 -11.65 -2.14 0.87
CA LYS A 77 -11.48 -1.16 -0.20
C LYS A 77 -10.20 -1.32 -1.01
N PHE A 78 -9.08 -1.66 -0.39
CA PHE A 78 -7.87 -2.02 -1.17
C PHE A 78 -8.09 -3.32 -1.95
N SER A 79 -8.85 -4.27 -1.41
CA SER A 79 -9.17 -5.54 -2.08
C SER A 79 -10.03 -5.35 -3.32
N GLU A 80 -11.01 -4.46 -3.27
CA GLU A 80 -11.75 -4.04 -4.46
C GLU A 80 -10.81 -3.52 -5.55
N VAL A 81 -9.84 -2.67 -5.19
CA VAL A 81 -8.89 -2.10 -6.18
C VAL A 81 -7.97 -3.18 -6.77
N PHE A 82 -7.38 -4.06 -5.95
CA PHE A 82 -6.43 -5.03 -6.51
C PHE A 82 -7.09 -6.19 -7.27
N ASN A 83 -8.38 -6.45 -7.04
CA ASN A 83 -9.15 -7.46 -7.77
C ASN A 83 -9.81 -6.91 -9.05
N ASP A 84 -9.95 -5.60 -9.19
CA ASP A 84 -10.48 -4.99 -10.42
C ASP A 84 -9.43 -5.00 -11.54
N ILE A 85 -9.56 -5.97 -12.45
CA ILE A 85 -8.63 -6.17 -13.58
C ILE A 85 -8.63 -5.01 -14.58
N SER A 86 -9.59 -4.10 -14.52
CA SER A 86 -9.64 -2.92 -15.39
C SER A 86 -8.62 -1.85 -14.97
N PHE A 87 -8.09 -1.90 -13.75
CA PHE A 87 -7.04 -1.00 -13.29
C PHE A 87 -5.63 -1.48 -13.69
N PRO A 88 -4.68 -0.55 -13.94
CA PRO A 88 -3.30 -0.90 -14.25
C PRO A 88 -2.65 -1.82 -13.21
N ASN A 89 -1.87 -2.82 -13.65
CA ASN A 89 -1.23 -3.80 -12.76
C ASN A 89 -0.47 -3.14 -11.61
N VAL A 90 0.27 -2.06 -11.88
CA VAL A 90 1.04 -1.32 -10.87
C VAL A 90 0.15 -0.79 -9.74
N ILE A 91 -1.06 -0.32 -10.06
CA ILE A 91 -2.01 0.18 -9.04
C ILE A 91 -2.55 -0.96 -8.21
N ARG A 92 -2.90 -2.07 -8.86
CA ARG A 92 -3.36 -3.27 -8.16
C ARG A 92 -2.29 -3.79 -7.21
N ASP A 93 -1.02 -3.75 -7.63
CA ASP A 93 0.11 -4.18 -6.81
C ASP A 93 0.37 -3.24 -5.62
N ILE A 94 0.23 -1.92 -5.81
CA ILE A 94 0.28 -0.96 -4.71
C ILE A 94 -0.86 -1.24 -3.69
N ALA A 95 -2.08 -1.51 -4.16
CA ALA A 95 -3.21 -1.87 -3.29
C ALA A 95 -3.00 -3.21 -2.55
N ARG A 96 -2.39 -4.22 -3.20
CA ARG A 96 -1.96 -5.48 -2.55
C ARG A 96 -0.97 -5.21 -1.43
N LEU A 97 0.04 -4.38 -1.68
CA LEU A 97 1.04 -4.04 -0.67
C LEU A 97 0.40 -3.32 0.53
N HIS A 98 -0.44 -2.31 0.29
CA HIS A 98 -1.11 -1.57 1.36
C HIS A 98 -2.06 -2.46 2.19
N SER A 99 -2.89 -3.28 1.55
CA SER A 99 -3.75 -4.25 2.27
C SER A 99 -2.95 -5.23 3.11
N SER A 100 -1.78 -5.67 2.64
CA SER A 100 -0.92 -6.60 3.37
C SER A 100 -0.36 -5.99 4.65
N TRP A 101 0.06 -4.73 4.63
CA TRP A 101 0.47 -4.02 5.85
C TRP A 101 -0.67 -3.90 6.87
N LEU A 102 -1.90 -3.67 6.40
CA LEU A 102 -3.07 -3.63 7.25
C LEU A 102 -3.41 -5.02 7.84
N PHE A 103 -3.32 -6.08 7.04
CA PHE A 103 -3.46 -7.45 7.56
C PHE A 103 -2.42 -7.74 8.66
N ILE A 104 -1.17 -7.33 8.47
CA ILE A 104 -0.11 -7.48 9.49
C ILE A 104 -0.48 -6.71 10.77
N SER A 105 -1.03 -5.49 10.66
CA SER A 105 -1.37 -4.68 11.83
C SER A 105 -2.52 -5.24 12.67
N ILE A 106 -3.35 -6.12 12.10
CA ILE A 106 -4.41 -6.85 12.80
C ILE A 106 -4.10 -8.34 12.96
N GLU A 107 -2.81 -8.71 12.89
CA GLU A 107 -2.28 -10.05 13.13
C GLU A 107 -2.84 -11.15 12.18
N LYS A 108 -3.33 -10.75 11.00
CA LYS A 108 -3.80 -11.64 9.93
C LYS A 108 -2.65 -12.00 8.98
N TYR A 109 -1.59 -12.58 9.53
CA TYR A 109 -0.36 -12.87 8.78
C TYR A 109 -0.55 -13.81 7.58
N PRO A 110 -1.36 -14.90 7.65
CA PRO A 110 -1.59 -15.76 6.49
C PRO A 110 -2.18 -15.01 5.30
N GLN A 111 -3.12 -14.08 5.56
CA GLN A 111 -3.75 -13.25 4.54
C GLN A 111 -2.74 -12.28 3.93
N ALA A 112 -1.93 -11.61 4.76
CA ALA A 112 -0.85 -10.74 4.28
C ALA A 112 0.13 -11.51 3.36
N ILE A 113 0.59 -12.69 3.79
CA ILE A 113 1.52 -13.52 3.03
C ILE A 113 0.89 -13.95 1.69
N ALA A 114 -0.38 -14.36 1.69
CA ALA A 114 -1.08 -14.79 0.47
C ALA A 114 -1.15 -13.68 -0.58
N VAL A 115 -1.42 -12.43 -0.16
CA VAL A 115 -1.49 -11.27 -1.05
C VAL A 115 -0.11 -10.87 -1.57
N LEU A 116 0.92 -10.90 -0.71
CA LEU A 116 2.29 -10.46 -1.03
C LEU A 116 3.05 -11.42 -1.95
N LYS A 117 2.75 -12.72 -1.95
CA LYS A 117 3.46 -13.71 -2.78
C LYS A 117 3.48 -13.36 -4.27
N ASN A 118 2.42 -12.69 -4.76
CA ASN A 118 2.34 -12.26 -6.16
C ASN A 118 3.27 -11.08 -6.50
N LEU A 119 3.77 -10.37 -5.48
CA LEU A 119 4.64 -9.21 -5.64
C LEU A 119 6.13 -9.56 -5.55
N ASP A 120 6.51 -10.67 -4.90
CA ASP A 120 7.90 -11.12 -4.83
C ASP A 120 8.31 -11.89 -6.10
N THR A 121 8.33 -11.18 -7.23
CA THR A 121 8.85 -11.69 -8.50
C THR A 121 10.02 -10.81 -8.98
N PRO A 122 10.98 -11.36 -9.76
CA PRO A 122 12.17 -10.60 -10.18
C PRO A 122 11.85 -9.30 -10.92
N ASN A 123 10.76 -9.30 -11.70
CA ASN A 123 10.37 -8.18 -12.55
C ASN A 123 9.41 -7.20 -11.88
N ASN A 124 8.90 -7.50 -10.68
CA ASN A 124 7.99 -6.58 -10.01
C ASN A 124 8.78 -5.42 -9.36
N PRO A 125 8.45 -4.15 -9.65
CA PRO A 125 9.11 -3.00 -9.03
C PRO A 125 8.90 -2.93 -7.50
N LEU A 126 7.80 -3.51 -6.99
CA LEU A 126 7.48 -3.52 -5.57
C LEU A 126 8.06 -4.73 -4.81
N ARG A 127 8.84 -5.61 -5.47
CA ARG A 127 9.35 -6.85 -4.85
C ARG A 127 10.09 -6.61 -3.54
N TYR A 128 10.85 -5.51 -3.43
CA TYR A 128 11.62 -5.21 -2.22
C TYR A 128 10.71 -4.84 -1.05
N SER A 129 9.72 -3.97 -1.29
CA SER A 129 8.70 -3.64 -0.27
C SER A 129 7.86 -4.86 0.09
N ALA A 130 7.59 -5.75 -0.87
CA ALA A 130 6.89 -7.00 -0.60
C ALA A 130 7.74 -7.95 0.27
N ARG A 131 9.04 -8.10 -0.02
CA ARG A 131 9.97 -8.89 0.80
C ARG A 131 10.09 -8.33 2.22
N GLU A 132 10.07 -7.01 2.38
CA GLU A 132 10.07 -6.38 3.70
C GLU A 132 8.83 -6.80 4.52
N ALA A 133 7.65 -6.67 3.92
CA ALA A 133 6.40 -7.09 4.55
C ALA A 133 6.32 -8.61 4.81
N LEU A 134 6.81 -9.43 3.87
CA LEU A 134 6.92 -10.89 4.02
C LEU A 134 7.87 -11.27 5.16
N GLY A 135 9.03 -10.61 5.24
CA GLY A 135 10.01 -10.82 6.31
C GLY A 135 9.45 -10.48 7.68
N LEU A 136 8.72 -9.35 7.79
CA LEU A 136 8.03 -8.99 9.02
C LEU A 136 6.92 -9.99 9.39
N ALA A 137 6.09 -10.40 8.42
CA ALA A 137 5.03 -11.37 8.66
C ALA A 137 5.61 -12.71 9.15
N ALA A 138 6.67 -13.21 8.51
CA ALA A 138 7.38 -14.42 8.94
C ALA A 138 7.97 -14.28 10.35
N LEU A 139 8.56 -13.13 10.66
CA LEU A 139 9.09 -12.84 11.99
C LEU A 139 7.98 -12.89 13.05
N LYS A 140 6.81 -12.31 12.74
CA LYS A 140 5.65 -12.28 13.65
C LYS A 140 5.00 -13.65 13.85
N THR A 141 5.08 -14.54 12.86
CA THR A 141 4.64 -15.95 13.01
C THR A 141 5.70 -16.85 13.64
N GLY A 142 6.85 -16.31 14.04
CA GLY A 142 7.94 -17.08 14.65
C GLY A 142 8.82 -17.83 13.66
N ASP A 143 8.60 -17.67 12.35
CA ASP A 143 9.46 -18.26 11.32
C ASP A 143 10.70 -17.38 11.09
N ILE A 144 11.62 -17.45 12.06
CA ILE A 144 12.85 -16.67 12.08
C ILE A 144 13.73 -16.99 10.87
N LYS A 145 13.76 -18.26 10.44
CA LYS A 145 14.56 -18.70 9.30
C LYS A 145 14.09 -17.99 8.03
N THR A 146 12.79 -18.09 7.72
CA THR A 146 12.21 -17.43 6.54
C THR A 146 12.34 -15.91 6.62
N ALA A 147 12.16 -15.32 7.82
CA ALA A 147 12.36 -13.89 8.01
C ALA A 147 13.79 -13.46 7.66
N LYS A 148 14.81 -14.14 8.22
CA LYS A 148 16.23 -13.86 7.93
C LYS A 148 16.53 -14.00 6.43
N GLU A 149 16.14 -15.12 5.83
CA GLU A 149 16.38 -15.38 4.41
C GLU A 149 15.73 -14.32 3.51
N THR A 150 14.48 -13.95 3.79
CA THR A 150 13.73 -12.97 3.00
C THR A 150 14.32 -11.57 3.11
N LEU A 151 14.68 -11.12 4.32
CA LEU A 151 15.28 -9.81 4.54
C LEU A 151 16.71 -9.73 3.97
N GLN A 152 17.48 -10.81 4.05
CA GLN A 152 18.81 -10.87 3.43
C GLN A 152 18.75 -10.79 1.90
N LYS A 153 17.71 -11.33 1.25
CA LYS A 153 17.51 -11.18 -0.19
C LYS A 153 17.37 -9.71 -0.61
N ILE A 154 16.85 -8.83 0.26
CA ILE A 154 16.79 -7.39 -0.04
C ILE A 154 18.20 -6.80 -0.10
N ILE A 155 19.02 -7.10 0.90
CA ILE A 155 20.37 -6.52 1.06
C ILE A 155 21.34 -7.06 0.01
N LYS A 156 21.19 -8.32 -0.40
CA LYS A 156 22.06 -9.00 -1.37
C LYS A 156 21.68 -8.71 -2.84
N ASP A 157 20.55 -8.07 -3.10
CA ASP A 157 20.13 -7.76 -4.47
C ASP A 157 20.94 -6.56 -5.03
N LYS A 158 20.95 -6.39 -6.36
CA LYS A 158 21.86 -5.46 -7.03
C LYS A 158 21.56 -4.00 -6.71
N ASN A 159 20.28 -3.61 -6.72
CA ASN A 159 19.86 -2.20 -6.59
C ASN A 159 18.54 -2.07 -5.79
N PRO A 160 18.52 -2.45 -4.50
CA PRO A 160 17.36 -2.19 -3.63
C PRO A 160 17.25 -0.69 -3.26
N PRO A 161 16.03 -0.14 -3.09
CA PRO A 161 15.85 1.20 -2.56
C PRO A 161 16.44 1.34 -1.15
N SER A 162 17.16 2.43 -0.88
CA SER A 162 17.91 2.65 0.37
C SER A 162 17.04 2.51 1.62
N GLY A 163 15.83 3.11 1.62
CA GLY A 163 14.92 3.01 2.76
C GLY A 163 14.53 1.55 3.10
N VAL A 164 14.28 0.72 2.08
CA VAL A 164 13.93 -0.69 2.27
C VAL A 164 15.13 -1.48 2.82
N VAL A 165 16.34 -1.16 2.37
CA VAL A 165 17.58 -1.74 2.93
C VAL A 165 17.72 -1.40 4.40
N SER A 166 17.55 -0.12 4.77
CA SER A 166 17.69 0.33 6.16
C SER A 166 16.70 -0.38 7.08
N HIS A 167 15.45 -0.53 6.66
CA HIS A 167 14.45 -1.26 7.44
C HIS A 167 14.76 -2.76 7.56
N ALA A 168 15.19 -3.39 6.46
CA ALA A 168 15.57 -4.81 6.48
C ALA A 168 16.75 -5.08 7.41
N GLN A 169 17.76 -4.19 7.40
CA GLN A 169 18.89 -4.25 8.32
C GLN A 169 18.44 -4.11 9.77
N MET A 170 17.58 -3.14 10.08
CA MET A 170 17.01 -2.96 11.42
C MET A 170 16.30 -4.23 11.91
N MET A 171 15.48 -4.86 11.06
CA MET A 171 14.79 -6.10 11.42
C MET A 171 15.77 -7.26 11.66
N LEU A 172 16.80 -7.40 10.83
CA LEU A 172 17.83 -8.42 11.01
C LEU A 172 18.64 -8.21 12.30
N SER A 173 19.02 -6.96 12.61
CA SER A 173 19.69 -6.61 13.86
C SER A 173 18.83 -6.94 15.08
N ASN A 174 17.52 -6.65 15.02
CA ASN A 174 16.60 -6.99 16.10
C ASN A 174 16.49 -8.51 16.32
N ILE A 175 16.48 -9.29 15.23
CA ILE A 175 16.49 -10.75 15.32
C ILE A 175 17.77 -11.23 16.01
N GLN A 176 18.94 -10.75 15.58
CA GLN A 176 20.22 -11.10 16.17
C GLN A 176 20.31 -10.71 17.65
N ALA A 177 19.87 -9.51 18.01
CA ALA A 177 19.86 -9.02 19.39
C ALA A 177 18.93 -9.82 20.30
N SER A 178 17.86 -10.42 19.75
CA SER A 178 16.93 -11.27 20.51
C SER A 178 17.48 -12.67 20.83
N GLY A 179 18.71 -13.00 20.43
CA GLY A 179 19.32 -14.32 20.63
C GLY A 179 18.71 -15.43 19.77
N LYS A 180 17.96 -15.07 18.71
CA LYS A 180 17.26 -15.96 17.78
C LYS A 180 17.98 -16.05 16.42
#